data_AF-A0A963NTS3-F1
#
_entry.id   AF-A0A963NTS3-F1
#
_cell.length_a   1.000
_cell.length_b   1.000
_cell.length_c   1.000
_cell.angle_alpha   90.00
_cell.angle_beta   90.00
_cell.angle_gamma   90.00
#
_symmetry.space_group_name_H-M   'P 1'
#
loop_
_entity.id
_entity.type
_entity.pdbx_description
1 polymer ?
#
loop_
_entity_poly.entity_id
_entity_poly.type
_entity_poly.pdbx_seq_one_letter_code
_entity_poly.pdbx_strand_id
1 'polypeptide(L)'
;MEFLDKIFAGKKTTRARGDAAEDLAWAHLRAQAKGLQLLARNYRTPGRGGGEIDLIVQEPDGTVVFVEVRSRSNSAYGGAGASVSATKQRRIIFAARHYLLRWVAPPPCRFDVVLV
;
A
#
# COMPACT_ATOMS: atom_id res chain seq x y z
N MET A 1 24.05 -31.35 -6.16
CA MET A 1 23.36 -30.65 -5.06
C MET A 1 23.10 -29.18 -5.41
N GLU A 2 24.07 -28.44 -5.98
CA GLU A 2 23.86 -27.01 -6.36
C GLU A 2 23.01 -26.74 -7.61
N PHE A 3 22.72 -27.76 -8.43
CA PHE A 3 21.97 -27.59 -9.69
C PHE A 3 20.45 -27.55 -9.50
N LEU A 4 19.94 -28.15 -8.41
CA LEU A 4 18.50 -28.20 -8.09
C LEU A 4 18.01 -26.93 -7.39
N ASP A 5 18.85 -26.30 -6.55
CA ASP A 5 18.50 -25.03 -5.88
C ASP A 5 18.29 -23.89 -6.88
N LYS A 6 18.97 -23.94 -8.03
CA LYS A 6 18.86 -22.93 -9.09
C LYS A 6 17.57 -23.05 -9.92
N ILE A 7 16.96 -24.24 -9.98
CA ILE A 7 15.72 -24.51 -10.72
C ILE A 7 14.49 -24.04 -9.91
N PHE A 8 14.55 -24.13 -8.57
CA PHE A 8 13.48 -23.66 -7.68
C PHE A 8 13.62 -22.20 -7.23
N ALA A 9 14.75 -21.54 -7.53
CA ALA A 9 14.92 -20.10 -7.36
C ALA A 9 14.15 -19.32 -8.43
N GLY A 10 12.82 -19.49 -8.48
CA GLY A 10 11.95 -18.72 -9.35
C GLY A 10 12.18 -17.22 -9.13
N LYS A 11 12.45 -16.48 -10.22
CA LYS A 11 12.49 -15.00 -10.19
C LYS A 11 11.26 -14.50 -9.44
N LYS A 12 11.44 -13.95 -8.24
CA LYS A 12 10.33 -13.33 -7.48
C LYS A 12 9.60 -12.36 -8.42
N THR A 13 8.35 -12.66 -8.71
CA THR A 13 7.53 -11.84 -9.60
C THR A 13 7.35 -10.46 -8.97
N THR A 14 7.09 -9.44 -9.79
CA THR A 14 6.80 -8.07 -9.28
C THR A 14 5.66 -8.10 -8.26
N ARG A 15 4.68 -9.00 -8.46
CA ARG A 15 3.57 -9.24 -7.53
C ARG A 15 4.05 -9.81 -6.19
N ALA A 16 4.84 -10.89 -6.20
CA ALA A 16 5.36 -11.48 -4.96
C ALA A 16 6.25 -10.51 -4.17
N ARG A 17 6.98 -9.62 -4.86
CA ARG A 17 7.71 -8.54 -4.18
C ARG A 17 6.77 -7.49 -3.57
N GLY A 18 5.70 -7.12 -4.28
CA GLY A 18 4.67 -6.21 -3.79
C GLY A 18 3.97 -6.75 -2.54
N ASP A 19 3.50 -8.00 -2.60
CA ASP A 19 2.82 -8.67 -1.49
C ASP A 19 3.70 -8.71 -0.24
N ALA A 20 4.99 -9.07 -0.39
CA ALA A 20 5.95 -9.08 0.70
C ALA A 20 6.24 -7.68 1.27
N ALA A 21 6.28 -6.64 0.43
CA ALA A 21 6.47 -5.27 0.90
C ALA A 21 5.24 -4.79 1.70
N GLU A 22 4.03 -5.11 1.24
CA GLU A 22 2.80 -4.82 1.97
C GLU A 22 2.75 -5.54 3.33
N ASP A 23 3.20 -6.80 3.41
CA ASP A 23 3.26 -7.55 4.66
C ASP A 23 4.18 -6.86 5.67
N LEU A 24 5.37 -6.42 5.21
CA LEU A 24 6.32 -5.69 6.05
C LEU A 24 5.76 -4.33 6.49
N ALA A 25 5.11 -3.59 5.59
CA ALA A 25 4.47 -2.32 5.91
C ALA A 25 3.36 -2.50 6.94
N TRP A 26 2.51 -3.51 6.79
CA TRP A 26 1.45 -3.81 7.76
C TRP A 26 2.02 -4.20 9.13
N ALA A 27 3.03 -5.08 9.16
CA ALA A 27 3.69 -5.47 10.40
C ALA A 27 4.30 -4.26 11.12
N HIS A 28 4.92 -3.35 10.37
CA HIS A 28 5.48 -2.11 10.90
C HIS A 28 4.42 -1.19 11.52
N LEU A 29 3.33 -0.90 10.80
CA LEU A 29 2.24 -0.07 11.30
C LEU A 29 1.62 -0.66 12.59
N ARG A 30 1.35 -1.96 12.60
CA ARG A 30 0.79 -2.66 13.76
C ARG A 30 1.73 -2.65 14.97
N ALA A 31 3.05 -2.61 14.75
CA ALA A 31 4.03 -2.50 15.82
C ALA A 31 4.08 -1.08 16.43
N GLN A 32 3.75 -0.04 15.66
CA GLN A 32 3.80 1.36 16.12
C GLN A 32 2.57 1.78 16.92
N ALA A 33 1.39 1.24 16.60
CA ALA A 33 0.14 1.63 17.25
C ALA A 33 -0.73 0.42 17.59
N LYS A 34 -1.34 0.46 18.78
CA LYS A 34 -2.29 -0.56 19.22
C LYS A 34 -3.68 -0.27 18.65
N GLY A 35 -4.44 -1.33 18.39
CA GLY A 35 -5.84 -1.20 17.96
C GLY A 35 -6.05 -0.81 16.49
N LEU A 36 -4.99 -0.78 15.67
CA LEU A 36 -5.14 -0.62 14.23
C LEU A 36 -5.94 -1.80 13.65
N GLN A 37 -6.92 -1.50 12.81
CA GLN A 37 -7.68 -2.49 12.06
C GLN A 37 -7.31 -2.40 10.58
N LEU A 38 -6.90 -3.53 9.99
CA LEU A 38 -6.72 -3.62 8.55
C LEU A 38 -8.10 -3.79 7.88
N LEU A 39 -8.52 -2.81 7.09
CA LEU A 39 -9.81 -2.82 6.40
C LEU A 39 -9.73 -3.43 5.00
N ALA A 40 -8.64 -3.18 4.28
CA ALA A 40 -8.42 -3.75 2.95
C ALA A 40 -6.93 -3.78 2.59
N ARG A 41 -6.58 -4.69 1.69
CA ARG A 41 -5.30 -4.73 0.98
C ARG A 41 -5.55 -4.68 -0.51
N ASN A 42 -4.61 -4.15 -1.29
CA ASN A 42 -4.66 -4.16 -2.74
C ASN A 42 -6.00 -3.67 -3.30
N TYR A 43 -6.55 -2.62 -2.71
CA TYR A 43 -7.86 -2.10 -3.09
C TYR A 43 -7.77 -1.45 -4.47
N ARG A 44 -8.63 -1.89 -5.40
CA ARG A 44 -8.65 -1.41 -6.78
C ARG A 44 -10.06 -0.98 -7.16
N THR A 45 -10.18 0.18 -7.81
CA THR A 45 -11.46 0.61 -8.38
C THR A 45 -11.72 -0.07 -9.72
N PRO A 46 -12.98 -0.32 -10.11
CA PRO A 46 -13.31 -0.82 -11.44
C PRO A 46 -12.90 0.14 -12.57
N GLY A 47 -12.81 -0.38 -13.80
CA GLY A 47 -12.63 0.40 -15.03
C GLY A 47 -11.18 0.68 -15.46
N ARG A 48 -11.01 1.10 -16.71
CA ARG A 48 -9.70 1.47 -17.28
C ARG A 48 -9.22 2.77 -16.65
N GLY A 49 -7.98 2.79 -16.16
CA GLY A 49 -7.43 3.95 -15.45
C GLY A 49 -7.84 4.05 -13.98
N GLY A 50 -8.39 2.97 -13.41
CA GLY A 50 -8.75 2.89 -12.00
C GLY A 50 -7.62 3.24 -11.03
N GLY A 51 -8.05 3.71 -9.86
CA GLY A 51 -7.18 3.95 -8.71
C GLY A 51 -6.83 2.66 -7.99
N GLU A 52 -5.73 2.70 -7.24
CA GLU A 52 -5.31 1.63 -6.35
C GLU A 52 -4.80 2.20 -5.04
N ILE A 53 -5.01 1.47 -3.94
CA ILE A 53 -4.44 1.72 -2.61
C ILE A 53 -3.91 0.40 -2.07
N ASP A 54 -2.67 0.39 -1.58
CA ASP A 54 -2.01 -0.84 -1.15
C ASP A 54 -2.57 -1.34 0.18
N LEU A 55 -2.69 -0.48 1.21
CA LEU A 55 -3.34 -0.81 2.47
C LEU A 55 -4.37 0.26 2.86
N ILE A 56 -5.50 -0.17 3.40
CA ILE A 56 -6.48 0.69 4.04
C ILE A 56 -6.60 0.26 5.49
N VAL A 57 -6.28 1.15 6.41
CA VAL A 57 -6.22 0.90 7.84
C VAL A 57 -7.17 1.84 8.56
N GLN A 58 -7.73 1.41 9.69
CA GLN A 58 -8.49 2.27 10.59
C GLN A 58 -7.77 2.39 11.94
N GLU A 59 -7.62 3.61 12.42
CA GLU A 59 -7.13 3.92 13.76
C GLU A 59 -8.24 3.73 14.81
N PRO A 60 -7.91 3.55 16.10
CA PRO A 60 -8.90 3.34 17.16
C PRO A 60 -9.94 4.46 17.30
N ASP A 61 -9.62 5.69 16.89
CA ASP A 61 -10.54 6.84 16.90
C ASP A 61 -11.49 6.88 15.69
N GLY A 62 -11.39 5.90 14.79
CA GLY A 62 -12.20 5.79 13.57
C GLY A 62 -11.56 6.41 12.33
N THR A 63 -10.42 7.09 12.44
CA THR A 63 -9.70 7.68 11.30
C THR A 63 -9.32 6.60 10.29
N VAL A 64 -9.66 6.81 9.00
CA VAL A 64 -9.27 5.90 7.91
C VAL A 64 -7.99 6.40 7.26
N VAL A 65 -6.98 5.54 7.24
CA VAL A 65 -5.65 5.82 6.69
C VAL A 65 -5.47 5.04 5.39
N PHE A 66 -5.26 5.77 4.30
CA PHE A 66 -4.94 5.21 2.99
C PHE A 66 -3.42 5.20 2.80
N VAL A 67 -2.85 4.01 2.71
CA VAL A 67 -1.39 3.82 2.72
C VAL A 67 -0.92 3.34 1.35
N GLU A 68 0.06 4.06 0.79
CA GLU A 68 0.88 3.58 -0.33
C GLU A 68 2.18 2.98 0.21
N VAL A 69 2.54 1.79 -0.27
CA VAL A 69 3.75 1.07 0.11
C VAL A 69 4.78 1.18 -1.01
N ARG A 70 5.97 1.69 -0.71
CA ARG A 70 7.05 1.85 -1.69
C ARG A 70 8.26 1.03 -1.27
N SER A 71 8.57 0.00 -2.05
CA SER A 71 9.85 -0.70 -1.92
C SER A 71 10.97 0.12 -2.56
N ARG A 72 12.04 0.36 -1.82
CA ARG A 72 13.25 0.99 -2.38
C ARG A 72 14.01 -0.03 -3.24
N SER A 73 13.95 0.14 -4.57
CA SER A 73 14.73 -0.69 -5.50
C SER A 73 16.16 -0.17 -5.71
N ASN A 74 16.43 1.11 -5.47
CA ASN A 74 17.78 1.68 -5.57
C ASN A 74 17.90 2.95 -4.70
N SER A 75 18.97 3.06 -3.91
CA SER A 75 19.22 4.21 -3.01
C SER A 75 19.62 5.49 -3.75
N ALA A 76 19.84 5.42 -5.06
CA ALA A 76 20.45 6.47 -5.89
C ALA A 76 19.48 7.51 -6.47
N TYR A 77 18.15 7.33 -6.38
CA TYR A 77 17.18 8.28 -6.97
C TYR A 77 16.15 8.74 -5.95
N GLY A 78 16.06 10.07 -5.79
CA GLY A 78 14.92 10.86 -5.30
C GLY A 78 14.26 10.37 -3.99
N GLY A 79 14.37 11.16 -2.92
CA GLY A 79 13.73 10.84 -1.63
C GLY A 79 12.25 10.44 -1.72
N ALA A 80 11.73 9.82 -0.66
CA ALA A 80 10.39 9.23 -0.58
C ALA A 80 9.26 10.04 -1.24
N GLY A 81 9.26 11.37 -1.05
CA GLY A 81 8.29 12.30 -1.63
C GLY A 81 8.36 12.44 -3.16
N ALA A 82 9.54 12.28 -3.77
CA ALA A 82 9.70 12.24 -5.22
C ALA A 82 9.14 10.94 -5.84
N SER A 83 8.91 9.90 -5.02
CA SER A 83 8.40 8.62 -5.50
C SER A 83 6.89 8.61 -5.73
N VAL A 84 6.10 9.51 -5.12
CA VAL A 84 4.64 9.55 -5.32
C VAL A 84 4.28 10.66 -6.31
N SER A 85 4.40 10.34 -7.60
CA SER A 85 4.11 11.27 -8.69
C SER A 85 2.68 11.82 -8.62
N ALA A 86 2.44 13.01 -9.20
CA ALA A 86 1.10 13.60 -9.27
C ALA A 86 0.05 12.65 -9.88
N THR A 87 0.44 11.84 -10.87
CA THR A 87 -0.42 10.80 -11.44
C THR A 87 -0.78 9.73 -10.42
N LYS A 88 0.19 9.26 -9.61
CA LYS A 88 -0.05 8.28 -8.55
C LYS A 88 -0.96 8.88 -7.46
N GLN A 89 -0.72 10.13 -7.04
CA GLN A 89 -1.59 10.83 -6.09
C GLN A 89 -3.04 10.91 -6.57
N ARG A 90 -3.28 11.31 -7.83
CA ARG A 90 -4.63 11.35 -8.41
C ARG A 90 -5.33 9.99 -8.38
N ARG A 91 -4.60 8.91 -8.68
CA ARG A 91 -5.12 7.54 -8.64
C ARG A 91 -5.47 7.10 -7.21
N ILE A 92 -4.60 7.40 -6.25
CA ILE A 92 -4.84 7.10 -4.81
C ILE A 92 -6.07 7.85 -4.32
N ILE A 93 -6.17 9.16 -4.61
CA ILE A 93 -7.33 10.00 -4.23
C ILE A 93 -8.62 9.46 -4.85
N PHE A 94 -8.59 9.04 -6.11
CA PHE A 94 -9.74 8.44 -6.78
C PHE A 94 -10.20 7.15 -6.07
N ALA A 95 -9.26 6.26 -5.75
CA ALA A 95 -9.57 5.04 -5.01
C ALA A 95 -10.09 5.32 -3.61
N ALA A 96 -9.51 6.28 -2.89
CA ALA A 96 -9.96 6.67 -1.56
C ALA A 96 -11.40 7.19 -1.59
N ARG A 97 -11.71 8.11 -2.52
CA ARG A 97 -13.08 8.62 -2.72
C ARG A 97 -14.07 7.50 -3.00
N HIS A 98 -13.71 6.57 -3.89
CA HIS A 98 -14.57 5.43 -4.20
C HIS A 98 -14.75 4.50 -2.98
N TYR A 99 -13.70 4.27 -2.20
CA TYR A 99 -13.78 3.47 -0.97
C TYR A 99 -14.71 4.12 0.07
N LEU A 100 -14.65 5.45 0.20
CA LEU A 100 -15.42 6.23 1.17
C LEU A 100 -16.93 6.27 0.87
N LEU A 101 -17.38 5.89 -0.33
CA LEU A 101 -18.81 5.79 -0.67
C LEU A 101 -19.59 4.79 0.21
N ARG A 102 -18.89 3.98 1.00
CA ARG A 102 -19.47 3.03 1.95
C ARG A 102 -20.04 3.70 3.21
N TRP A 103 -19.67 4.95 3.47
CA TRP A 103 -20.17 5.72 4.61
C TRP A 103 -21.17 6.78 4.16
N VAL A 104 -22.18 7.02 4.99
CA VAL A 104 -23.13 8.14 4.81
C VAL A 104 -22.42 9.48 4.95
N ALA A 105 -21.54 9.59 5.95
CA ALA A 105 -20.62 10.70 6.14
C ALA A 105 -19.19 10.15 6.29
N PRO A 106 -18.21 10.61 5.50
CA PRO A 106 -16.86 10.06 5.56
C PRO A 106 -16.21 10.35 6.92
N PRO A 107 -15.48 9.37 7.51
CA PRO A 107 -14.70 9.60 8.73
C PRO A 107 -13.51 10.55 8.44
N PRO A 108 -12.80 11.02 9.48
CA PRO A 108 -11.49 11.63 9.30
C PRO A 108 -10.58 10.72 8.45
N CYS A 109 -9.82 11.32 7.54
CA CYS A 109 -8.99 10.59 6.58
C CYS A 109 -7.56 11.10 6.59
N ARG A 110 -6.60 10.18 6.47
CA ARG A 110 -5.17 10.48 6.32
C ARG A 110 -4.58 9.70 5.15
N PHE A 111 -3.55 10.24 4.51
CA PHE A 111 -2.77 9.56 3.48
C PHE A 111 -1.34 9.40 3.96
N ASP A 112 -0.89 8.16 4.07
CA ASP A 112 0.46 7.83 4.52
C ASP A 112 1.24 7.12 3.41
N VAL A 113 2.57 7.23 3.47
CA VAL A 113 3.50 6.49 2.61
C VAL A 113 4.44 5.70 3.51
N VAL A 114 4.46 4.39 3.34
CA VAL A 114 5.41 3.51 4.05
C VAL A 114 6.50 3.08 3.09
N LEU A 115 7.74 3.35 3.48
CA LEU A 115 8.92 2.88 2.74
C LEU A 115 9.39 1.55 3.32
N VAL A 116 9.62 0.58 2.44
CA VAL A 116 10.14 -0.76 2.76
C VAL A 116 11.46 -1.01 2.05
#